data_AF-A0A938AN09-F1
#
_entry.id   AF-A0A938AN09-F1
#
_cell.length_a   1.000
_cell.length_b   1.000
_cell.length_c   1.000
_cell.angle_alpha   90.00
_cell.angle_beta   90.00
_cell.angle_gamma   90.00
#
_symmetry.space_group_name_H-M   'P 1'
#
loop_
_entity.id
_entity.type
_entity.pdbx_description
1 polymer ?
#
loop_
_entity_poly.entity_id
_entity_poly.type
_entity_poly.pdbx_seq_one_letter_code
_entity_poly.pdbx_strand_id
1 'polypeptide(L)' 'TDTVIQGQAQRGILEFRYTYPGRYMFHAHITEFTELGWTGLFDVAA' A
#
# COMPACT_ATOMS: atom_id res chain seq x y z
N THR A 1 7.15 -2.87 9.59
CA THR A 1 5.76 -2.64 10.04
C THR A 1 4.86 -2.93 8.86
N ASP A 2 3.58 -3.18 9.10
CA ASP A 2 2.56 -3.41 8.05
C ASP A 2 1.86 -2.11 7.61
N THR A 3 1.91 -1.06 8.44
CA THR A 3 1.29 0.24 8.18
C THR A 3 2.31 1.38 8.32
N VAL A 4 2.14 2.44 7.51
CA VAL A 4 2.83 3.72 7.63
C VAL A 4 1.80 4.86 7.66
N ILE A 5 2.04 5.87 8.51
CA ILE A 5 1.18 7.05 8.59
C ILE A 5 1.91 8.22 7.93
N GLN A 6 1.22 8.94 7.04
CA GLN A 6 1.72 10.17 6.43
C GLN A 6 0.77 11.31 6.77
N GLY A 7 1.32 12.41 7.28
CA GLY A 7 0.60 13.65 7.53
C GLY A 7 0.34 14.45 6.26
N GLN A 8 -0.42 15.54 6.38
CA GLN A 8 -0.70 16.43 5.25
C GLN A 8 0.60 16.96 4.61
N ALA A 9 0.65 16.93 3.29
CA ALA A 9 1.79 17.31 2.46
C ALA A 9 3.11 16.54 2.71
N GLN A 10 3.10 15.49 3.53
CA GLN A 10 4.26 14.60 3.67
C GLN A 10 4.36 13.68 2.45
N ARG A 11 5.60 13.45 1.99
CA ARG A 11 5.93 12.54 0.90
C ARG A 11 7.08 11.65 1.35
N GLY A 12 7.04 10.40 0.91
CA GLY A 12 8.07 9.41 1.23
C GLY A 12 8.14 8.36 0.13
N ILE A 13 9.28 7.69 0.04
CA ILE A 13 9.49 6.52 -0.81
C ILE A 13 9.49 5.31 0.11
N LEU A 14 8.76 4.26 -0.28
CA LEU A 14 8.75 2.99 0.42
C LEU A 14 9.50 1.96 -0.44
N GLU A 15 10.45 1.26 0.18
CA GLU A 15 11.24 0.22 -0.46
C GLU A 15 10.88 -1.14 0.16
N PHE A 16 10.60 -2.13 -0.70
CA PHE A 16 10.17 -3.46 -0.28
C PHE A 16 11.02 -4.54 -0.95
N ARG A 17 11.14 -5.68 -0.27
CA ARG A 17 11.62 -6.94 -0.86
C ARG A 17 10.55 -8.00 -0.66
N TYR A 18 10.20 -8.69 -1.74
CA TYR A 18 9.16 -9.72 -1.73
C TYR A 18 9.81 -11.09 -1.83
N THR A 19 9.48 -11.97 -0.89
CA THR A 19 9.95 -13.37 -0.89
C THR A 19 9.09 -14.25 -1.80
N TYR A 20 7.82 -13.89 -1.99
CA TYR A 20 6.84 -14.71 -2.67
C TYR A 20 6.26 -13.95 -3.87
N PRO A 21 6.11 -14.60 -5.04
CA PRO A 21 5.37 -14.01 -6.15
C PRO A 21 3.87 -14.05 -5.88
N GLY A 22 3.11 -13.18 -6.55
CA GLY A 22 1.66 -13.13 -6.44
C GLY A 22 1.09 -11.71 -6.50
N ARG A 23 -0.24 -11.64 -6.37
CA ARG A 23 -0.98 -10.38 -6.34
C ARG A 23 -1.01 -9.82 -4.93
N TYR A 24 -0.57 -8.59 -4.78
CA TYR A 24 -0.57 -7.84 -3.52
C TYR A 24 -1.52 -6.64 -3.60
N MET A 25 -2.08 -6.27 -2.46
CA MET A 25 -2.94 -5.09 -2.31
C MET A 25 -2.32 -4.13 -1.29
N PHE A 26 -2.44 -2.84 -1.57
CA PHE A 26 -2.34 -1.80 -0.55
C PHE A 26 -3.65 -1.00 -0.52
N HIS A 27 -4.01 -0.49 0.65
CA HIS A 27 -5.19 0.34 0.82
C HIS A 27 -4.95 1.37 1.93
N ALA A 28 -5.75 2.44 1.93
CA ALA A 28 -5.79 3.36 3.05
C ALA A 28 -6.28 2.62 4.31
N HIS A 29 -5.57 2.71 5.43
CA HIS A 29 -6.01 2.04 6.67
C HIS A 29 -7.33 2.60 7.23
N ILE A 30 -7.75 3.79 6.80
CA ILE A 30 -9.04 4.39 7.17
C ILE A 30 -10.14 3.92 6.21
N THR A 31 -11.21 3.36 6.77
CA THR A 31 -12.34 2.77 6.03
C THR A 31 -12.94 3.72 5.01
N GLU A 32 -13.22 4.98 5.40
CA GLU A 32 -13.82 5.99 4.50
C GLU A 32 -13.02 6.14 3.20
N PHE A 33 -11.69 6.21 3.27
CA PHE A 33 -10.85 6.34 2.07
C PHE A 33 -10.77 5.04 1.27
N THR A 34 -10.79 3.88 1.94
CA THR A 34 -10.87 2.59 1.25
C THR A 34 -12.16 2.46 0.45
N GLU A 35 -13.30 2.87 1.02
CA GLU A 35 -14.60 2.88 0.36
C GLU A 35 -14.65 3.85 -0.82
N LEU A 36 -13.90 4.95 -0.77
CA LEU A 36 -13.68 5.87 -1.89
C LEU A 36 -12.70 5.32 -2.95
N GLY A 37 -12.21 4.10 -2.79
CA GLY A 37 -11.37 3.42 -3.76
C GLY A 37 -9.88 3.71 -3.64
N TRP A 38 -9.41 4.22 -2.49
CA TRP A 38 -7.97 4.42 -2.23
C TRP A 38 -7.28 3.09 -1.95
N THR A 39 -7.23 2.26 -2.99
CA THR A 39 -6.66 0.94 -3.02
C THR A 39 -5.82 0.79 -4.28
N GLY A 40 -4.83 -0.08 -4.24
CA GLY A 40 -4.04 -0.44 -5.41
C GLY A 40 -3.65 -1.90 -5.34
N LEU A 41 -3.62 -2.53 -6.51
CA LEU A 41 -3.18 -3.90 -6.70
C LEU A 41 -1.92 -3.90 -7.57
N PHE A 42 -0.98 -4.76 -7.25
CA PHE A 42 0.18 -5.00 -8.11
C PHE A 42 0.59 -6.47 -8.05
N ASP A 43 1.18 -6.96 -9.14
CA ASP A 43 1.61 -8.34 -9.27
C ASP A 43 3.15 -8.41 -9.15
N VAL A 44 3.63 -9.23 -8.22
CA VAL A 44 5.05 -9.57 -8.07
C VAL A 44 5.30 -10.85 -8.86
N ALA A 45 6.11 -10.75 -9.92
CA ALA A 45 6.55 -11.90 -10.71
C ALA A 45 7.81 -12.54 -10.10
N ALA A 46 8.04 -13.81 -10.45
CA ALA A 46 9.26 -14.54 -10.12
C ALA A 46 10.41 -14.23 -11.09
#